data_AF-A0A848FG55-F1
#
_entry.id   AF-A0A848FG55-F1
#
_cell.length_a   1.000
_cell.length_b   1.000
_cell.length_c   1.000
_cell.angle_alpha   90.00
_cell.angle_beta   90.00
_cell.angle_gamma   90.00
#
_symmetry.space_group_name_H-M   'P 1'
#
loop_
_entity.id
_entity.type
_entity.pdbx_description
1 polymer ?
#
loop_
_entity_poly.entity_id
_entity_poly.type
_entity_poly.pdbx_seq_one_letter_code
_entity_poly.pdbx_strand_id
1 'polypeptide(L)'
;MRVIGATLVPALGRTAPGHGHEEQDRKQRALNDFIRNAGLFDAVLDFEAATLDAATGGMTAELVPDGTVGGPGDRLHPNRAGYLAMASAINPDLLLPAA
;
A
#
# COMPACT_ATOMS: atom_id res chain seq x y z
N MET A 1 -2.84 -5.91 -24.85
CA MET A 1 -3.22 -5.14 -23.64
C MET A 1 -2.48 -5.76 -22.47
N ARG A 2 -1.84 -4.96 -21.61
CA ARG A 2 -1.17 -5.43 -20.40
C ARG A 2 -2.03 -5.03 -19.19
N VAL A 3 -2.26 -5.95 -18.25
CA VAL A 3 -2.99 -5.72 -17.01
C VAL A 3 -2.03 -5.88 -15.84
N ILE A 4 -1.85 -4.80 -15.08
CA ILE A 4 -0.92 -4.75 -13.95
C ILE A 4 -1.73 -4.60 -12.67
N GLY A 5 -1.54 -5.53 -11.75
CA GLY A 5 -2.11 -5.47 -10.41
C GLY A 5 -1.24 -4.64 -9.47
N ALA A 6 -1.82 -4.17 -8.37
CA ALA A 6 -1.06 -3.55 -7.29
C ALA A 6 -1.64 -3.98 -5.93
N THR A 7 -0.78 -4.26 -4.98
CA THR A 7 -1.19 -4.61 -3.61
C THR A 7 -1.77 -3.39 -2.89
N LEU A 8 -2.71 -3.62 -1.97
CA LEU A 8 -3.17 -2.58 -1.05
C LEU A 8 -2.07 -2.24 -0.04
N VAL A 9 -1.96 -0.95 0.29
CA VAL A 9 -1.10 -0.47 1.38
C VAL A 9 -1.65 -0.92 2.75
N PRO A 10 -0.81 -0.98 3.79
CA PRO A 10 -1.26 -1.32 5.14
C PRO A 10 -2.28 -0.30 5.66
N ALA A 11 -3.27 -0.80 6.38
CA ALA A 11 -4.31 0.00 7.04
C ALA A 11 -4.42 -0.27 8.55
N LEU A 12 -3.54 -1.13 9.10
CA LEU A 12 -3.49 -1.42 10.53
C LEU A 12 -3.19 -0.14 11.31
N GLY A 13 -4.02 0.13 12.33
CA GLY A 13 -3.93 1.36 13.13
C GLY A 13 -4.60 2.59 12.50
N ARG A 14 -5.37 2.44 11.41
CA ARG A 14 -6.27 3.48 10.86
C ARG A 14 -7.14 4.10 11.95
N THR A 15 -7.33 5.41 11.89
CA THR A 15 -8.03 6.20 12.92
C THR A 15 -9.55 6.27 12.75
N ALA A 16 -10.10 5.76 11.64
CA ALA A 16 -11.54 5.75 11.40
C ALA A 16 -12.26 4.71 12.29
N PRO A 17 -13.42 5.03 12.89
CA PRO A 17 -14.16 4.09 13.73
C PRO A 17 -14.44 2.75 13.02
N GLY A 18 -14.19 1.64 13.73
CA GLY A 18 -14.46 0.29 13.24
C GLY A 18 -13.55 -0.17 12.09
N HIS A 19 -12.44 0.51 11.83
CA HIS A 19 -11.47 0.17 10.80
C HIS A 19 -10.05 0.11 11.39
N GLY A 20 -9.13 -0.54 10.68
CA GLY A 20 -7.72 -0.63 11.07
C GLY A 20 -7.43 -1.57 12.24
N HIS A 21 -8.33 -2.50 12.53
CA HIS A 21 -8.11 -3.58 13.49
C HIS A 21 -7.50 -4.81 12.81
N GLU A 22 -7.10 -5.79 13.62
CA GLU A 22 -6.49 -7.05 13.16
C GLU A 22 -7.37 -7.80 12.14
N GLU A 23 -8.70 -7.70 12.26
CA GLU A 23 -9.61 -8.35 11.31
C GLU A 23 -9.45 -7.76 9.89
N GLN A 24 -9.37 -6.44 9.77
CA GLN A 24 -9.19 -5.74 8.51
C GLN A 24 -7.79 -5.97 7.95
N ASP A 25 -6.76 -5.97 8.80
CA ASP A 25 -5.38 -6.30 8.42
C ASP A 25 -5.30 -7.73 7.85
N ARG A 26 -5.91 -8.72 8.51
CA ARG A 26 -5.97 -10.09 7.99
C ARG A 26 -6.66 -10.17 6.62
N LYS A 27 -7.73 -9.39 6.40
CA LYS A 27 -8.41 -9.31 5.10
C LYS A 27 -7.52 -8.64 4.05
N GLN A 28 -6.81 -7.57 4.41
CA GLN A 28 -5.88 -6.87 3.52
C GLN A 28 -4.71 -7.76 3.12
N ARG A 29 -4.11 -8.51 4.06
CA ARG A 29 -3.07 -9.51 3.76
C ARG A 29 -3.57 -10.62 2.85
N ALA A 30 -4.74 -11.20 3.15
CA ALA A 30 -5.33 -12.24 2.32
C ALA A 30 -5.62 -11.75 0.89
N LEU A 31 -6.07 -10.50 0.74
CA LEU A 31 -6.27 -9.89 -0.57
C LEU A 31 -4.95 -9.64 -1.30
N ASN A 32 -3.91 -9.16 -0.61
CA ASN A 32 -2.60 -8.95 -1.23
C ASN A 32 -1.96 -10.27 -1.65
N ASP A 33 -2.09 -11.33 -0.85
CA ASP A 33 -1.64 -12.67 -1.22
C ASP A 33 -2.36 -13.19 -2.45
N PHE A 34 -3.67 -12.93 -2.57
CA PHE A 34 -4.41 -13.22 -3.78
C PHE A 34 -3.89 -12.41 -4.98
N ILE A 35 -3.70 -11.09 -4.83
CA ILE A 35 -3.19 -10.22 -5.91
C ILE A 35 -1.83 -10.72 -6.41
N ARG A 36 -0.93 -11.12 -5.51
CA ARG A 36 0.40 -11.65 -5.86
C ARG A 36 0.34 -12.99 -6.57
N ASN A 37 -0.55 -13.89 -6.13
CA ASN A 37 -0.43 -15.32 -6.46
C ASN A 37 -1.55 -15.88 -7.35
N ALA A 38 -2.62 -15.12 -7.63
CA ALA A 38 -3.74 -15.62 -8.42
C ALA A 38 -3.41 -15.85 -9.91
N GLY A 39 -2.27 -15.36 -10.39
CA GLY A 39 -1.87 -15.48 -11.81
C GLY A 39 -2.77 -14.71 -12.77
N LEU A 40 -3.50 -13.70 -12.28
CA LEU A 40 -4.46 -12.91 -13.06
C LEU A 40 -3.83 -11.71 -13.78
N PHE A 41 -2.64 -11.29 -13.35
CA PHE A 41 -1.97 -10.08 -13.84
C PHE A 41 -0.68 -10.42 -14.58
N ASP A 42 -0.33 -9.63 -15.59
CA ASP A 42 0.95 -9.76 -16.30
C ASP A 42 2.13 -9.38 -15.40
N ALA A 43 1.88 -8.49 -14.43
CA ALA A 43 2.81 -8.10 -13.38
C ALA A 43 2.06 -7.56 -12.15
N VAL A 44 2.71 -7.57 -10.99
CA VAL A 44 2.18 -7.02 -9.73
C VAL A 44 3.16 -6.00 -9.17
N LEU A 45 2.66 -4.81 -8.82
CA LEU A 45 3.39 -3.78 -8.09
C LEU A 45 3.15 -3.94 -6.58
N ASP A 46 4.24 -4.09 -5.81
CA ASP A 46 4.16 -4.32 -4.37
C ASP A 46 4.23 -3.01 -3.57
N PHE A 47 3.10 -2.30 -3.55
CA PHE A 47 2.96 -1.08 -2.75
C PHE A 47 2.85 -1.35 -1.24
N GLU A 48 2.49 -2.57 -0.83
CA GLU A 48 2.56 -2.95 0.58
C GLU A 48 4.01 -2.89 1.03
N ALA A 49 4.93 -3.54 0.31
CA ALA A 49 6.36 -3.51 0.62
C ALA A 49 6.94 -2.09 0.63
N ALA A 50 6.48 -1.22 -0.26
CA ALA A 50 6.94 0.17 -0.35
C ALA A 50 6.50 1.06 0.83
N THR A 51 5.48 0.64 1.60
CA THR A 51 4.85 1.49 2.62
C THR A 51 4.80 0.86 4.01
N LEU A 52 4.98 -0.46 4.12
CA LEU A 52 4.92 -1.24 5.34
C LEU A 52 6.11 -0.97 6.26
N ASP A 53 5.80 -0.70 7.53
CA ASP A 53 6.74 -0.84 8.62
C ASP A 53 6.67 -2.28 9.17
N ALA A 54 7.74 -3.04 8.97
CA ALA A 54 7.81 -4.44 9.39
C ALA A 54 7.77 -4.62 10.92
N ALA A 55 8.13 -3.60 11.71
CA ALA A 55 8.10 -3.68 13.17
C ALA A 55 6.69 -3.55 13.73
N THR A 56 5.84 -2.75 13.09
CA THR A 56 4.48 -2.46 13.56
C THR A 56 3.39 -3.17 12.75
N GLY A 57 3.70 -3.62 11.54
CA GLY A 57 2.73 -4.16 10.59
C GLY A 57 1.86 -3.09 9.92
N GLY A 58 2.00 -1.82 10.30
CA GLY A 58 1.25 -0.68 9.77
C GLY A 58 2.03 0.10 8.71
N MET A 59 1.51 1.27 8.35
CA MET A 59 2.23 2.20 7.48
C MET A 59 3.40 2.83 8.22
N THR A 60 4.54 2.93 7.55
CA THR A 60 5.74 3.64 8.03
C THR A 60 5.38 5.07 8.47
N ALA A 61 5.82 5.46 9.67
CA ALA A 61 5.37 6.68 10.33
C ALA A 61 5.62 7.95 9.50
N GLU A 62 6.75 8.01 8.81
CA GLU A 62 7.16 9.11 7.94
C GLU A 62 6.24 9.27 6.71
N LEU A 63 5.47 8.24 6.37
CA LEU A 63 4.54 8.24 5.24
C LEU A 63 3.11 8.61 5.65
N VAL A 64 2.83 8.70 6.96
CA VAL A 64 1.53 9.13 7.47
C VAL A 64 1.42 10.65 7.35
N PRO A 65 0.36 11.20 6.73
CA PRO A 65 0.17 12.65 6.67
C PRO A 65 -0.21 13.24 8.03
N ASP A 66 -0.10 14.55 8.18
CA ASP A 66 -0.77 15.26 9.27
C ASP A 66 -2.27 15.36 8.99
N GLY A 67 -3.08 15.24 10.04
CA GLY A 67 -4.52 15.49 9.98
C GLY A 67 -4.82 16.98 9.91
N THR A 68 -6.01 17.33 9.42
CA THR A 68 -6.46 18.73 9.27
C THR A 68 -6.56 19.51 10.58
N VAL A 69 -6.55 18.80 11.72
CA VAL A 69 -6.59 19.35 13.08
C VAL A 69 -5.22 19.33 13.79
N GLY A 70 -4.13 19.02 13.08
CA GLY A 70 -2.77 18.98 13.63
C GLY A 70 -2.44 17.71 14.43
N GLY A 71 -3.27 16.67 14.33
CA GLY A 71 -2.98 15.34 14.88
C GLY A 71 -2.43 14.38 13.81
N PRO A 72 -2.10 13.13 14.16
CA PRO A 72 -1.73 12.11 13.19
C PRO A 72 -2.83 11.92 12.14
N GLY A 73 -2.44 11.75 10.89
CA GLY A 73 -3.35 11.45 9.79
C GLY A 73 -3.99 10.08 9.89
N ASP A 74 -4.67 9.68 8.83
CA ASP A 74 -5.60 8.56 8.88
C ASP A 74 -4.97 7.16 8.80
N ARG A 75 -3.63 7.10 8.61
CA ARG A 75 -2.84 5.87 8.46
C ARG A 75 -3.39 4.92 7.40
N LEU A 76 -3.93 5.47 6.30
CA LEU A 76 -4.35 4.73 5.11
C LEU A 76 -3.84 5.38 3.84
N HIS A 77 -3.94 6.70 3.74
CA HIS A 77 -3.52 7.43 2.56
C HIS A 77 -2.09 7.92 2.79
N PRO A 78 -1.11 7.44 2.01
CA PRO A 78 0.25 7.93 2.14
C PRO A 78 0.32 9.42 1.84
N ASN A 79 1.23 10.12 2.50
CA ASN A 79 1.56 11.50 2.19
C ASN A 79 2.35 11.60 0.87
N ARG A 80 2.82 12.81 0.53
CA ARG A 80 3.65 13.03 -0.68
C ARG A 80 4.88 12.12 -0.73
N ALA A 81 5.58 11.93 0.39
CA ALA A 81 6.75 11.06 0.44
C ALA A 81 6.37 9.59 0.24
N GLY A 82 5.21 9.16 0.75
CA GLY A 82 4.69 7.82 0.54
C GLY A 82 4.32 7.54 -0.92
N TYR A 83 3.64 8.47 -1.60
CA TYR A 83 3.40 8.35 -3.04
C TYR A 83 4.68 8.34 -3.86
N LEU A 84 5.70 9.11 -3.45
CA LEU A 84 7.02 9.06 -4.09
C LEU A 84 7.69 7.70 -3.88
N ALA A 85 7.67 7.15 -2.66
CA ALA A 85 8.20 5.82 -2.36
C ALA A 85 7.52 4.73 -3.21
N MET A 86 6.19 4.79 -3.32
CA MET A 86 5.42 3.89 -4.19
C MET A 86 5.85 4.02 -5.66
N ALA A 87 5.98 5.24 -6.18
CA ALA A 87 6.42 5.45 -7.56
C ALA A 87 7.85 4.95 -7.81
N SER A 88 8.76 5.17 -6.85
CA SER A 88 10.15 4.72 -6.93
C SER A 88 10.30 3.20 -6.85
N ALA A 89 9.31 2.48 -6.31
CA ALA A 89 9.29 1.02 -6.28
C ALA A 89 8.87 0.38 -7.62
N ILE A 90 8.39 1.17 -8.58
CA ILE A 90 7.94 0.67 -9.89
C ILE A 90 9.13 0.50 -10.82
N ASN A 91 9.29 -0.69 -11.41
CA ASN A 91 10.16 -0.86 -12.57
C ASN A 91 9.51 -0.22 -13.82
N PRO A 92 10.11 0.83 -14.43
CA PRO A 92 9.53 1.53 -15.57
C PRO A 92 9.22 0.63 -16.78
N ASP A 93 10.00 -0.44 -17.00
CA ASP A 93 9.83 -1.37 -18.13
C ASP A 93 8.47 -2.09 -18.08
N LEU A 94 7.85 -2.16 -16.89
CA LEU A 94 6.50 -2.71 -16.73
C LEU A 94 5.42 -1.77 -17.30
N LEU A 95 5.68 -0.47 -17.37
CA LEU A 95 4.72 0.54 -17.81
C LEU A 95 4.96 1.03 -19.23
N LEU A 96 6.21 1.04 -19.66
CA LEU A 96 6.58 1.57 -20.97
C LEU A 96 6.21 0.59 -22.11
N PRO A 97 5.88 1.11 -23.30
CA PRO A 97 5.75 0.27 -24.49
C PRO A 97 7.04 -0.50 -24.76
N ALA A 98 6.94 -1.70 -25.32
CA ALA A 98 8.11 -2.37 -25.87
C ALA A 98 8.73 -1.51 -26.98
N ALA A 99 10.06 -1.38 -26.97
CA ALA A 99 10.82 -0.68 -28.00
C ALA A 99 10.80 -1.42 -29.35
#